data_AF-A0A9D2FE62-F1
#
_entry.id   AF-A0A9D2FE62-F1
#
_cell.length_a   1.000
_cell.length_b   1.000
_cell.length_c   1.000
_cell.angle_alpha   90.00
_cell.angle_beta   90.00
_cell.angle_gamma   90.00
#
_symmetry.space_group_name_H-M   'P 1'
#
loop_
_entity.id
_entity.type
_entity.pdbx_description
1 polymer ?
#
loop_
_entity_poly.entity_id
_entity_poly.type
_entity_poly.pdbx_seq_one_letter_code
_entity_poly.pdbx_strand_id
1 'polypeptide(L)' 'MDKMETVKNIIKNNGGIAKTADFVAEGLTNYDVANLCKEGYVDRVRHGYYQLAGQDDIKEEQVLASLLP' A
#
# COMPACT_ATOMS: atom_id res chain seq x y z
N MET A 1 -15.12 -8.66 -5.57
CA MET A 1 -14.08 -8.55 -4.53
C MET A 1 -14.22 -7.19 -3.88
N ASP A 2 -14.12 -7.14 -2.57
CA ASP A 2 -14.05 -5.87 -1.84
C ASP A 2 -12.63 -5.30 -2.01
N LYS A 3 -12.52 -4.13 -2.65
CA LYS A 3 -11.21 -3.51 -2.96
C LYS A 3 -10.46 -3.13 -1.69
N MET A 4 -11.18 -2.71 -0.65
CA MET A 4 -10.60 -2.36 0.64
C MET A 4 -9.97 -3.59 1.30
N GLU A 5 -10.68 -4.71 1.35
CA GLU A 5 -10.15 -5.96 1.89
C GLU A 5 -8.94 -6.48 1.11
N THR A 6 -9.00 -6.38 -0.21
CA THR A 6 -7.89 -6.76 -1.10
C THR A 6 -6.63 -5.94 -0.78
N VAL A 7 -6.74 -4.61 -0.72
CA VAL A 7 -5.62 -3.72 -0.37
C VAL A 7 -5.08 -4.00 1.03
N LYS A 8 -5.97 -4.23 2.01
CA LYS A 8 -5.55 -4.57 3.37
C LYS A 8 -4.73 -5.86 3.43
N ASN A 9 -5.14 -6.87 2.67
CA ASN A 9 -4.43 -8.14 2.63
C ASN A 9 -3.07 -8.01 1.95
N ILE A 10 -2.99 -7.30 0.83
CA ILE A 10 -1.71 -7.05 0.12
C ILE A 10 -0.70 -6.37 1.05
N ILE A 11 -1.10 -5.28 1.72
CA ILE A 11 -0.20 -4.53 2.62
C ILE A 11 0.27 -5.40 3.78
N LYS A 12 -0.63 -6.18 4.40
CA LYS A 12 -0.27 -7.09 5.49
C LYS A 12 0.69 -8.19 5.04
N ASN A 13 0.43 -8.79 3.88
CA ASN A 13 1.26 -9.86 3.32
C ASN A 13 2.66 -9.38 2.95
N ASN A 14 2.80 -8.09 2.58
CA ASN A 14 4.08 -7.47 2.25
C ASN A 14 4.77 -6.82 3.47
N GLY A 15 4.38 -7.19 4.69
CA GLY A 15 5.07 -6.72 5.91
C GLY A 15 4.72 -5.29 6.31
N GLY A 16 3.53 -4.81 5.95
CA GLY A 16 3.00 -3.50 6.33
C GLY A 16 3.20 -2.39 5.29
N ILE A 17 3.91 -2.66 4.20
CA ILE A 17 4.12 -1.73 3.09
C ILE A 17 3.90 -2.43 1.75
N ALA A 18 3.22 -1.79 0.82
CA ALA A 18 3.04 -2.31 -0.54
C ALA A 18 3.32 -1.23 -1.60
N LYS A 19 3.81 -1.69 -2.75
CA LYS A 19 4.06 -0.89 -3.94
C LYS A 19 2.80 -0.79 -4.79
N THR A 20 2.73 0.22 -5.64
CA THR A 20 1.73 0.29 -6.72
C THR A 20 1.69 -1.00 -7.55
N ALA A 21 2.84 -1.60 -7.84
CA ALA A 21 2.93 -2.84 -8.61
C ALA A 21 2.22 -4.03 -7.93
N ASP A 22 2.25 -4.10 -6.59
CA ASP A 22 1.57 -5.16 -5.83
C ASP A 22 0.05 -5.05 -5.97
N PHE A 23 -0.48 -3.83 -5.98
CA PHE A 23 -1.91 -3.60 -6.21
C PHE A 23 -2.33 -3.90 -7.66
N VAL A 24 -1.49 -3.52 -8.63
CA VAL A 24 -1.75 -3.79 -10.06
C VAL A 24 -1.73 -5.27 -10.36
N ALA A 25 -0.86 -6.05 -9.72
CA ALA A 25 -0.82 -7.51 -9.85
C ALA A 25 -2.14 -8.17 -9.42
N GLU A 26 -2.82 -7.60 -8.43
CA GLU A 26 -4.12 -8.05 -7.92
C GLU A 26 -5.32 -7.39 -8.63
N GLY A 27 -5.09 -6.67 -9.73
CA GLY A 27 -6.13 -6.09 -10.58
C GLY A 27 -6.68 -4.75 -10.13
N LEU A 28 -6.02 -4.06 -9.18
CA LEU A 28 -6.37 -2.68 -8.83
C LEU A 28 -5.71 -1.68 -9.76
N THR A 29 -6.45 -0.66 -10.16
CA THR A 29 -5.90 0.45 -10.94
C THR A 29 -5.23 1.48 -10.03
N ASN A 30 -4.34 2.30 -10.60
CA ASN A 30 -3.78 3.46 -9.88
C ASN A 30 -4.86 4.41 -9.37
N TYR A 31 -5.98 4.50 -10.09
CA TYR A 31 -7.13 5.31 -9.67
C TYR A 31 -7.79 4.73 -8.41
N ASP A 32 -7.97 3.41 -8.34
CA ASP A 32 -8.52 2.74 -7.15
C ASP A 32 -7.65 3.01 -5.91
N VAL A 33 -6.34 2.85 -6.03
CA VAL A 33 -5.40 3.09 -4.93
C VAL A 33 -5.41 4.56 -4.51
N ALA A 34 -5.46 5.49 -5.47
CA ALA A 34 -5.56 6.92 -5.18
C ALA A 34 -6.87 7.28 -4.48
N ASN A 35 -8.00 6.68 -4.88
CA ASN A 35 -9.28 6.89 -4.24
C ASN A 35 -9.29 6.35 -2.81
N LEU A 36 -8.77 5.14 -2.59
CA LEU A 36 -8.65 4.55 -1.25
C LEU A 36 -7.74 5.37 -0.33
N CYS A 37 -6.70 6.00 -0.89
CA CYS A 37 -5.86 6.94 -0.14
C CYS A 37 -6.65 8.21 0.24
N LYS A 38 -7.41 8.78 -0.69
CA LYS A 38 -8.29 9.93 -0.45
C LYS A 38 -9.38 9.63 0.59
N GLU A 39 -9.88 8.41 0.62
CA GLU A 39 -10.88 7.93 1.59
C GLU A 39 -10.27 7.59 2.96
N GLY A 40 -8.95 7.63 3.11
CA GLY A 40 -8.27 7.36 4.38
C GLY A 40 -8.19 5.89 4.75
N TYR A 41 -8.27 4.97 3.78
CA TYR A 41 -8.03 3.53 4.03
C TYR A 41 -6.55 3.17 4.03
N VAL A 42 -5.75 3.91 3.26
CA VAL A 42 -4.31 3.75 3.14
C VAL A 42 -3.61 5.10 3.13
N ASP A 43 -2.41 5.14 3.68
CA ASP A 43 -1.54 6.31 3.62
C ASP A 43 -0.45 6.10 2.58
N ARG A 44 -0.16 7.17 1.83
CA ARG A 44 0.96 7.19 0.89
C ARG A 44 2.22 7.67 1.61
N VAL A 45 3.09 6.73 1.99
CA VAL A 45 4.37 7.04 2.66
C VAL A 45 5.43 7.58 1.71
N ARG A 46 5.41 7.14 0.45
CA ARG A 46 6.31 7.63 -0.62
C ARG A 46 5.63 7.49 -1.98
N HIS A 47 6.18 8.15 -3.01
CA HIS A 47 5.67 7.98 -4.37
C HIS A 47 5.68 6.50 -4.80
N GLY A 48 4.49 5.89 -4.89
CA GLY A 48 4.33 4.50 -5.30
C GLY A 48 4.33 3.49 -4.16
N TYR A 49 4.38 3.95 -2.90
CA TYR A 49 4.44 3.11 -1.69
C TYR A 49 3.34 3.50 -0.71
N TYR A 50 2.67 2.49 -0.15
CA TYR A 50 1.46 2.65 0.63
C TYR A 50 1.46 1.74 1.85
N GLN A 51 0.83 2.19 2.92
CA GLN A 51 0.60 1.46 4.16
C GLN A 51 -0.88 1.58 4.57
N LEU A 52 -1.31 0.85 5.59
CA LEU A 52 -2.66 1.08 6.16
C LEU A 52 -2.73 2.41 6.87
N ALA A 53 -3.89 3.06 6.76
CA ALA A 53 -4.10 4.32 7.45
C ALA A 53 -3.98 4.16 8.98
N GLY A 54 -3.32 5.12 9.62
CA GLY A 54 -3.10 5.11 11.07
C GLY A 54 -2.05 4.11 11.56
N GLN A 55 -1.26 3.53 10.65
CA GLN A 55 -0.17 2.62 10.98
C GLN A 55 1.16 3.41 11.03
N ASP A 56 1.46 4.07 12.16
CA ASP A 56 2.66 4.93 12.31
C ASP A 56 3.99 4.17 12.47
N ASP A 57 3.98 2.84 12.52
CA ASP A 57 5.17 2.04 12.89
C ASP A 57 6.08 1.66 11.69
N ILE A 58 5.75 2.06 10.46
CA ILE A 58 6.58 1.74 9.29
C ILE A 58 7.88 2.55 9.36
N LYS A 59 8.99 1.86 9.57
CA LYS A 59 10.31 2.47 9.65
C LYS A 59 10.81 2.86 8.26
N GLU A 60 11.56 3.96 8.18
CA GLU A 60 12.21 4.40 6.94
C GLU A 60 13.08 3.29 6.32
N GLU A 61 13.71 2.46 7.15
CA GLU A 61 14.49 1.29 6.73
C GLU A 61 13.66 0.23 6.00
N GLN A 62 12.38 0.03 6.36
CA GLN A 62 11.49 -0.89 5.64
C GLN A 62 11.12 -0.33 4.26
N VAL A 63 10.91 0.98 4.16
CA VAL A 63 10.70 1.66 2.88
C VAL A 63 11.95 1.50 2.00
N LEU A 64 13.15 1.69 2.57
CA LEU A 64 14.43 1.51 1.87
C LEU A 64 14.65 0.06 1.42
N ALA A 65 14.38 -0.92 2.28
CA ALA A 65 14.47 -2.33 1.93
C ALA A 65 13.56 -2.68 0.74
N SER A 66 12.36 -2.11 0.69
CA SER A 66 11.44 -2.31 -0.43
C SER A 66 11.89 -1.65 -1.75
N LEU A 67 12.88 -0.76 -1.73
CA LEU A 67 13.44 -0.12 -2.94
C LEU A 67 14.57 -0.92 -3.57
N LEU A 68 15.11 -1.91 -2.86
CA LEU A 68 16.15 -2.80 -3.35
C LEU A 68 15.53 -3.92 -4.20
N PRO A 69 16.23 -4.38 -5.26
CA PRO A 69 15.76 -5.45 -6.15
C PRO A 69 15.65 -6.81 -5.45
#